data_AF-A0A536G0M3-F1
#
_entry.id   AF-A0A536G0M3-F1
#
_cell.length_a   1.000
_cell.length_b   1.000
_cell.length_c   1.000
_cell.angle_alpha   90.00
_cell.angle_beta   90.00
_cell.angle_gamma   90.00
#
_symmetry.space_group_name_H-M   'P 1'
#
loop_
_entity.id
_entity.type
_entity.pdbx_description
1 polymer ?
#
loop_
_entity_poly.entity_id
_entity_poly.type
_entity_poly.pdbx_seq_one_letter_code
_entity_poly.pdbx_strand_id
1 'polypeptide(L)'
;MAGRTRRGAQSYGTRNGRRATLRAVGILAAALLATDCGPFLPQPIASTDSFGDHIDVSNGTTLAIAIVVNGSVVGIAPAGGASTIRASQLPPKPWAVEARTASGRILISFEVAPGDVTRTVDANGTTTGSSGVGGRVDLSCGRLDVSVGAALLGPPPGPGQPGDCVP
;
A
#
# COMPACT_ATOMS: atom_id res chain seq x y z
N MET A 1 43.42 -64.30 -33.93
CA MET A 1 44.78 -63.74 -33.79
C MET A 1 44.69 -62.26 -34.17
N ALA A 2 44.37 -61.37 -33.24
CA ALA A 2 45.25 -60.73 -32.24
C ALA A 2 46.06 -59.53 -32.80
N GLY A 3 45.72 -58.33 -32.30
CA GLY A 3 46.59 -57.14 -32.18
C GLY A 3 46.33 -56.02 -33.19
N ARG A 4 46.45 -54.72 -32.88
CA ARG A 4 46.68 -53.95 -31.64
C ARG A 4 46.70 -52.45 -32.05
N THR A 5 46.12 -51.55 -31.22
CA THR A 5 46.56 -50.13 -30.93
C THR A 5 46.73 -49.11 -32.09
N ARG A 6 46.58 -47.78 -31.95
CA ARG A 6 46.00 -46.79 -31.00
C ARG A 6 46.17 -45.41 -31.69
N ARG A 7 45.21 -44.51 -31.46
CA ARG A 7 45.26 -43.03 -31.39
C ARG A 7 46.33 -42.26 -32.19
N GLY A 8 45.86 -41.47 -33.17
CA GLY A 8 46.59 -40.37 -33.78
C GLY A 8 46.74 -39.16 -32.84
N ALA A 9 47.90 -38.52 -32.92
CA ALA A 9 48.44 -37.54 -31.98
C ALA A 9 48.03 -36.09 -32.27
N GLN A 10 48.02 -35.29 -31.20
CA GLN A 10 47.86 -33.83 -31.19
C GLN A 10 49.08 -33.12 -31.78
N SER A 11 48.86 -32.20 -32.70
CA SER A 11 49.90 -31.28 -33.19
C SER A 11 50.09 -30.12 -32.22
N TYR A 12 51.22 -30.13 -31.52
CA TYR A 12 51.79 -28.97 -30.83
C TYR A 12 52.67 -28.19 -31.81
N GLY A 13 52.31 -26.93 -32.09
CA GLY A 13 53.12 -25.98 -32.84
C GLY A 13 53.49 -24.79 -31.97
N THR A 14 54.66 -24.84 -31.36
CA THR A 14 55.33 -23.77 -30.60
C THR A 14 56.12 -22.85 -31.54
N ARG A 15 56.08 -21.53 -31.31
CA ARG A 15 57.19 -20.57 -31.56
C ARG A 15 56.91 -19.30 -30.75
N ASN A 16 57.54 -19.14 -29.58
CA ASN A 16 58.75 -18.31 -29.36
C ASN A 16 58.60 -16.91 -30.01
N GLY A 17 58.50 -15.78 -29.31
CA GLY A 17 59.11 -15.39 -28.04
C GLY A 17 60.29 -14.44 -28.30
N ARG A 18 60.18 -13.17 -27.92
CA ARG A 18 61.25 -12.18 -27.56
C ARG A 18 60.57 -10.81 -27.33
N ARG A 19 60.32 -10.44 -26.06
CA ARG A 19 61.15 -9.55 -25.19
C ARG A 19 61.33 -8.15 -25.82
N ALA A 20 60.50 -7.17 -25.44
CA ALA A 20 60.60 -6.28 -24.27
C ALA A 20 61.50 -5.07 -24.52
N THR A 21 60.93 -3.85 -24.45
CA THR A 21 61.56 -2.64 -23.87
C THR A 21 60.51 -1.54 -23.71
N LEU A 22 60.34 -1.07 -22.47
CA LEU A 22 59.64 0.15 -22.08
C LEU A 22 60.36 1.40 -22.62
N ARG A 23 59.60 2.42 -23.07
CA ARG A 23 59.89 3.83 -22.76
C ARG A 23 58.59 4.61 -22.58
N ALA A 24 58.60 5.41 -21.52
CA ALA A 24 57.51 6.18 -20.97
C ALA A 24 57.28 7.52 -21.70
N VAL A 25 56.22 8.19 -21.24
CA VAL A 25 55.94 9.65 -21.23
C VAL A 25 54.86 10.11 -22.20
N GLY A 26 53.76 10.58 -21.60
CA GLY A 26 52.70 11.34 -22.23
C GLY A 26 51.52 11.49 -21.28
N ILE A 27 51.66 12.30 -20.22
CA ILE A 27 50.53 12.74 -19.39
C ILE A 27 49.66 13.63 -20.28
N LEU A 28 48.42 13.20 -20.54
CA LEU A 28 47.36 14.08 -20.99
C LEU A 28 46.14 13.80 -20.12
N ALA A 29 45.98 14.67 -19.13
CA ALA A 29 44.78 14.77 -18.32
C ALA A 29 43.60 15.13 -19.24
N ALA A 30 42.67 14.19 -19.40
CA ALA A 30 41.34 14.48 -19.90
C ALA A 30 40.36 14.17 -18.77
N ALA A 31 39.93 15.23 -18.08
CA ALA A 31 38.80 15.19 -17.17
C ALA A 31 37.54 14.84 -17.97
N LEU A 32 37.19 13.56 -17.98
CA LEU A 32 35.91 13.09 -18.49
C LEU A 32 34.92 13.11 -17.33
N LEU A 33 34.00 14.06 -17.46
CA LEU A 33 32.84 14.30 -16.62
C LEU A 33 32.20 12.97 -16.19
N ALA A 34 32.14 12.74 -14.87
CA ALA A 34 31.27 11.73 -14.31
C ALA A 34 29.81 12.19 -14.50
N THR A 35 29.26 11.99 -15.69
CA THR A 35 27.82 11.90 -15.87
C THR A 35 27.39 10.59 -15.24
N ASP A 36 27.10 10.67 -13.94
CA ASP A 36 26.04 9.91 -13.30
C ASP A 36 24.83 9.89 -14.25
N CYS A 37 24.72 8.83 -15.02
CA CYS A 37 23.45 8.31 -15.49
C CYS A 37 23.19 7.06 -14.65
N GLY A 38 22.88 7.26 -13.37
CA GLY A 38 22.13 6.26 -12.63
C GLY A 38 20.87 5.93 -13.43
N PRO A 39 20.54 4.65 -13.66
CA PRO A 39 19.30 4.32 -14.34
C PRO A 39 18.16 4.84 -13.46
N PHE A 40 17.49 5.87 -13.96
CA PHE A 40 16.23 6.39 -13.45
C PHE A 40 15.15 5.34 -13.72
N LEU A 41 15.27 4.17 -13.07
CA LEU A 41 14.18 3.22 -13.01
C LEU A 41 13.11 3.91 -12.16
N PRO A 42 11.90 4.15 -12.70
CA PRO A 42 10.81 4.58 -11.85
C PRO A 42 10.66 3.50 -10.77
N GLN A 43 10.94 3.88 -9.52
CA GLN A 43 10.59 3.01 -8.41
C GLN A 43 9.08 2.77 -8.53
N PRO A 44 8.61 1.52 -8.47
CA PRO A 44 7.18 1.30 -8.32
C PRO A 44 6.78 2.04 -7.04
N ILE A 45 6.01 3.11 -7.20
CA ILE A 45 5.40 3.82 -6.09
C ILE A 45 4.52 2.78 -5.41
N ALA A 46 4.99 2.28 -4.27
CA ALA A 46 4.24 1.37 -3.43
C ALA A 46 3.12 2.18 -2.74
N SER A 47 2.12 2.62 -3.50
CA SER A 47 0.83 2.97 -2.95
C SER A 47 0.08 1.64 -2.74
N THR A 48 0.39 0.98 -1.63
CA THR A 48 -0.14 -0.35 -1.28
C THR A 48 -1.60 -0.34 -0.86
N ASP A 49 -2.24 0.82 -0.71
CA ASP A 49 -3.67 0.91 -0.44
C ASP A 49 -4.43 1.00 -1.76
N SER A 50 -4.98 -0.13 -2.20
CA SER A 50 -5.90 -0.17 -3.32
C SER A 50 -7.32 0.27 -2.87
N PHE A 51 -8.19 0.57 -3.84
CA PHE A 51 -9.54 1.02 -3.55
C PHE A 51 -10.30 -0.06 -2.77
N GLY A 52 -10.75 0.27 -1.56
CA GLY A 52 -11.44 -0.66 -0.68
C GLY A 52 -10.56 -1.49 0.25
N ASP A 53 -9.24 -1.27 0.27
CA ASP A 53 -8.32 -1.97 1.17
C ASP A 53 -8.01 -1.20 2.46
N HIS A 54 -8.61 -0.03 2.64
CA HIS A 54 -8.49 0.80 3.84
C HIS A 54 -9.88 1.17 4.38
N ILE A 55 -9.91 1.53 5.67
CA ILE A 55 -11.10 2.06 6.33
C ILE A 55 -10.89 3.56 6.54
N ASP A 56 -11.78 4.38 5.98
CA ASP A 56 -11.82 5.81 6.23
C ASP A 56 -12.81 6.14 7.33
N VAL A 57 -12.40 7.03 8.23
CA VAL A 57 -13.18 7.50 9.36
C VAL A 57 -13.22 9.02 9.33
N SER A 58 -14.42 9.58 9.32
CA SER A 58 -14.65 10.99 9.59
C SER A 58 -15.36 11.11 10.92
N ASN A 59 -14.64 11.53 11.95
CA ASN A 59 -15.13 11.65 13.31
C ASN A 59 -15.33 13.13 13.68
N GLY A 60 -16.48 13.69 13.28
CA GLY A 60 -16.90 15.03 13.67
C GLY A 60 -17.49 15.12 15.08
N THR A 61 -17.38 14.07 15.89
CA THR A 61 -17.90 14.05 17.27
C THR A 61 -16.86 14.58 18.26
N THR A 62 -17.28 14.88 19.50
CA THR A 62 -16.35 15.20 20.60
C THR A 62 -15.72 13.96 21.26
N LEU A 63 -16.03 12.75 20.77
CA LEU A 63 -15.57 11.49 21.35
C LEU A 63 -14.39 10.91 20.57
N ALA A 64 -13.47 10.26 21.27
CA ALA A 64 -12.45 9.43 20.63
C ALA A 64 -13.05 8.08 20.18
N ILE A 65 -12.93 7.85 18.88
CA ILE A 65 -13.32 6.73 18.02
C ILE A 65 -12.49 5.43 18.07
N ALA A 66 -12.77 4.38 18.84
CA ALA A 66 -12.03 3.11 18.65
C ALA A 66 -12.57 2.34 17.43
N ILE A 67 -11.73 2.03 16.44
CA ILE A 67 -12.09 1.19 15.30
C ILE A 67 -11.62 -0.23 15.57
N VAL A 68 -12.58 -1.15 15.57
CA VAL A 68 -12.39 -2.56 15.84
C VAL A 68 -12.69 -3.35 14.58
N VAL A 69 -11.80 -4.26 14.22
CA VAL A 69 -12.00 -5.19 13.11
C VAL A 69 -11.80 -6.60 13.62
N ASN A 70 -12.80 -7.47 13.43
CA ASN A 70 -12.78 -8.86 13.89
C ASN A 70 -12.42 -8.99 15.39
N GLY A 71 -12.93 -8.07 16.21
CA GLY A 71 -12.71 -8.03 17.65
C GLY A 71 -11.39 -7.39 18.11
N SER A 72 -10.50 -6.99 17.20
CA SER A 72 -9.23 -6.33 17.52
C SER A 72 -9.26 -4.84 17.21
N VAL A 73 -8.76 -3.98 18.12
CA VAL A 73 -8.60 -2.54 17.85
C VAL A 73 -7.49 -2.35 16.83
N VAL A 74 -7.84 -1.79 15.67
CA VAL A 74 -6.89 -1.52 14.57
C VAL A 74 -6.47 -0.04 14.50
N GLY A 75 -7.21 0.83 15.18
CA GLY A 75 -6.84 2.23 15.33
C GLY A 75 -7.83 3.04 16.15
N ILE A 76 -7.46 4.30 16.41
CA ILE A 76 -8.27 5.27 17.13
C ILE A 76 -8.41 6.51 16.25
N ALA A 77 -9.65 6.89 15.94
CA ALA A 77 -9.98 8.16 15.30
C ALA A 77 -10.15 9.24 16.39
N PRO A 78 -9.34 10.32 16.38
CA PRO A 78 -9.44 11.38 17.38
C PRO A 78 -10.78 12.12 17.25
N ALA A 79 -11.20 12.76 18.35
CA ALA A 79 -12.37 13.64 18.36
C ALA A 79 -12.17 14.82 17.39
N GLY A 80 -13.22 15.18 16.65
CA GLY A 80 -13.21 16.29 15.69
C GLY A 80 -12.24 16.14 14.51
N GLY A 81 -11.82 14.91 14.19
CA GLY A 81 -10.80 14.63 13.19
C GLY A 81 -11.19 13.55 12.18
N ALA A 82 -10.26 13.25 11.29
CA ALA A 82 -10.39 12.13 10.34
C ALA A 82 -9.22 11.16 10.53
N SER A 83 -9.40 9.91 10.11
CA SER A 83 -8.37 8.88 10.17
C SER A 83 -8.57 7.87 9.05
N THR A 84 -7.46 7.33 8.55
CA THR A 84 -7.47 6.22 7.60
C THR A 84 -6.68 5.07 8.21
N ILE A 85 -7.36 3.92 8.38
CA ILE A 85 -6.73 2.67 8.78
C ILE A 85 -6.28 1.96 7.50
N ARG A 86 -4.97 1.85 7.32
CA ARG A 86 -4.37 1.34 6.08
C ARG A 86 -4.45 -0.17 5.99
N ALA A 87 -4.33 -0.71 4.78
CA ALA A 87 -4.37 -2.15 4.53
C ALA A 87 -3.34 -2.93 5.36
N SER A 88 -2.17 -2.35 5.61
CA SER A 88 -1.11 -2.98 6.42
C SER A 88 -1.48 -3.19 7.90
N GLN A 89 -2.52 -2.51 8.38
CA GLN A 89 -3.03 -2.60 9.75
C GLN A 89 -4.25 -3.53 9.85
N LEU A 90 -4.79 -3.97 8.71
CA LEU A 90 -6.02 -4.73 8.64
C LEU A 90 -5.72 -6.21 8.40
N PRO A 91 -6.53 -7.12 8.97
CA PRO A 91 -6.46 -8.53 8.60
C PRO A 91 -6.95 -8.73 7.16
N PRO A 92 -6.73 -9.90 6.54
CA PRO A 92 -7.42 -10.26 5.31
C PRO A 92 -8.94 -10.22 5.47
N LYS A 93 -9.67 -9.85 4.40
CA LYS A 93 -11.14 -9.90 4.36
C LYS A 93 -11.66 -11.35 4.51
N PRO A 94 -12.87 -11.56 5.08
CA PRO A 94 -13.88 -10.56 5.45
C PRO A 94 -13.60 -9.80 6.76
N TRP A 95 -14.20 -8.63 6.89
CA TRP A 95 -14.10 -7.77 8.08
C TRP A 95 -15.46 -7.58 8.73
N ALA A 96 -15.55 -7.83 10.04
CA ALA A 96 -16.58 -7.28 10.90
C ALA A 96 -16.03 -5.99 11.52
N VAL A 97 -16.53 -4.85 11.06
CA VAL A 97 -16.08 -3.51 11.48
C VAL A 97 -17.02 -2.97 12.53
N GLU A 98 -16.45 -2.45 13.60
CA GLU A 98 -17.20 -1.74 14.64
C GLU A 98 -16.49 -0.43 15.02
N ALA A 99 -17.29 0.60 15.27
CA ALA A 99 -16.82 1.84 15.87
C ALA A 99 -17.34 1.93 17.30
N ARG A 100 -16.44 1.99 18.28
CA ARG A 100 -16.77 1.92 19.71
C ARG A 100 -16.32 3.15 20.49
N THR A 101 -17.11 3.56 21.46
CA THR A 101 -16.69 4.56 22.46
C THR A 101 -15.68 3.95 23.45
N ALA A 102 -15.07 4.79 24.29
CA ALA A 102 -14.13 4.34 25.33
C ALA A 102 -14.77 3.40 26.38
N SER A 103 -16.08 3.50 26.63
CA SER A 103 -16.81 2.54 27.50
C SER A 103 -17.08 1.20 26.82
N GLY A 104 -16.86 1.09 25.51
CA GLY A 104 -17.14 -0.11 24.72
C GLY A 104 -18.51 -0.11 24.02
N ARG A 105 -19.31 0.96 24.13
CA ARG A 105 -20.58 1.06 23.39
C ARG A 105 -20.31 1.08 21.88
N ILE A 106 -20.96 0.19 21.15
CA ILE A 106 -20.93 0.13 19.68
C ILE A 106 -21.84 1.21 19.12
N LEU A 107 -21.30 2.07 18.27
CA LEU A 107 -22.03 3.14 17.59
C LEU A 107 -22.38 2.77 16.14
N ILE A 108 -21.45 2.08 15.46
CA ILE A 108 -21.59 1.60 14.09
C ILE A 108 -21.09 0.16 14.06
N SER A 109 -21.79 -0.70 13.33
CA SER A 109 -21.35 -2.06 13.02
C SER A 109 -21.78 -2.43 11.60
N PHE A 110 -20.86 -2.96 10.81
CA PHE A 110 -21.14 -3.48 9.46
C PHE A 110 -20.07 -4.52 9.05
N GLU A 111 -20.39 -5.32 8.05
CA GLU A 111 -19.46 -6.30 7.48
C GLU A 111 -18.94 -5.84 6.12
N VAL A 112 -17.74 -6.28 5.76
CA VAL A 112 -17.13 -6.06 4.45
C VAL A 112 -16.66 -7.40 3.89
N ALA A 113 -17.38 -7.91 2.90
CA ALA A 113 -17.02 -9.11 2.18
C ALA A 113 -16.17 -8.81 0.93
N PRO A 114 -15.41 -9.79 0.42
CA PRO A 114 -14.80 -9.70 -0.90
C PRO A 114 -15.86 -9.43 -1.98
N GLY A 115 -15.68 -8.36 -2.76
CA GLY A 115 -16.59 -7.99 -3.84
C GLY A 115 -17.60 -6.89 -3.50
N ASP A 116 -17.79 -6.54 -2.23
CA ASP A 116 -18.71 -5.45 -1.83
C ASP A 116 -18.23 -4.07 -2.26
N VAL A 117 -16.91 -3.94 -2.43
CA VAL A 117 -16.24 -2.69 -2.78
C VAL A 117 -15.59 -2.86 -4.14
N THR A 118 -16.10 -2.11 -5.11
CA THR A 118 -15.70 -2.17 -6.51
C THR A 118 -15.49 -0.77 -7.06
N ARG A 119 -14.56 -0.66 -8.01
CA ARG A 119 -14.33 0.56 -8.77
C ARG A 119 -14.26 0.21 -10.25
N THR A 120 -15.12 0.84 -11.04
CA THR A 120 -15.09 0.75 -12.49
C THR A 120 -14.32 1.95 -13.02
N VAL A 121 -13.31 1.67 -13.83
CA VAL A 121 -12.52 2.68 -14.55
C VAL A 121 -12.73 2.52 -16.04
N ASP A 122 -12.84 3.64 -16.76
CA ASP A 122 -12.90 3.62 -18.22
C ASP A 122 -11.51 3.39 -18.84
N ALA A 123 -11.46 3.30 -20.17
CA ALA A 123 -10.21 3.11 -20.92
C ALA A 123 -9.19 4.24 -20.71
N ASN A 124 -9.61 5.40 -20.22
CA ASN A 124 -8.76 6.55 -19.94
C ASN A 124 -8.29 6.58 -18.47
N GLY A 125 -8.69 5.60 -17.65
CA GLY A 125 -8.39 5.54 -16.23
C GLY A 125 -9.32 6.40 -15.34
N THR A 126 -10.37 6.99 -15.90
CA THR A 126 -11.35 7.78 -15.15
C THR A 126 -12.28 6.83 -14.39
N THR A 127 -12.51 7.10 -13.10
CA THR A 127 -13.50 6.35 -12.33
C THR A 127 -14.91 6.73 -12.80
N THR A 128 -15.64 5.77 -13.36
CA THR A 128 -17.01 5.95 -13.87
C THR A 128 -18.07 5.36 -12.96
N GLY A 129 -17.66 4.51 -12.01
CA GLY A 129 -18.52 3.98 -10.97
C GLY A 129 -17.71 3.47 -9.80
N SER A 130 -18.26 3.59 -8.60
CA SER A 130 -17.69 3.01 -7.40
C SER A 130 -18.78 2.58 -6.43
N SER A 131 -18.48 1.57 -5.64
CA SER A 131 -19.29 1.13 -4.51
C SER A 131 -18.47 1.21 -3.23
N GLY A 132 -19.17 1.17 -2.10
CA GLY A 132 -18.57 1.21 -0.78
C GLY A 132 -19.53 0.66 0.25
N VAL A 133 -18.98 0.28 1.40
CA VAL A 133 -19.75 -0.17 2.56
C VAL A 133 -19.36 0.70 3.74
N GLY A 134 -20.33 1.05 4.58
CA GLY A 134 -20.05 1.86 5.74
C GLY A 134 -21.27 2.12 6.59
N GLY A 135 -21.05 2.84 7.69
CA GLY A 135 -22.08 3.31 8.58
C GLY A 135 -21.92 4.78 8.90
N ARG A 136 -23.04 5.43 9.20
CA ARG A 136 -23.14 6.80 9.66
C ARG A 136 -23.99 6.83 10.92
N VAL A 137 -23.59 7.62 11.90
CA VAL A 137 -24.43 7.95 13.05
C VAL A 137 -24.31 9.43 13.38
N ASP A 138 -25.47 10.04 13.66
CA ASP A 138 -25.56 11.39 14.20
C ASP A 138 -25.75 11.29 15.70
N LEU A 139 -24.83 11.88 16.45
CA LEU A 139 -24.86 12.00 17.90
C LEU A 139 -25.10 13.46 18.31
N SER A 140 -25.54 13.68 19.55
CA SER A 140 -25.76 15.02 20.10
C SER A 140 -24.50 15.90 20.14
N CYS A 141 -23.32 15.29 20.04
CA CYS A 141 -22.02 15.96 19.99
C CYS A 141 -21.33 15.92 18.62
N GLY A 142 -22.03 15.50 17.55
CA GLY A 142 -21.52 15.53 16.18
C GLY A 142 -21.82 14.25 15.39
N ARG A 143 -21.25 14.15 14.17
CA ARG A 143 -21.44 13.00 13.27
C ARG A 143 -20.20 12.11 13.22
N LEU A 144 -20.42 10.80 13.14
CA LEU A 144 -19.40 9.82 12.83
C LEU A 144 -19.77 9.09 11.53
N ASP A 145 -18.84 9.09 10.58
CA ASP A 145 -18.90 8.30 9.35
C ASP A 145 -17.72 7.32 9.33
N VAL A 146 -17.99 6.05 9.01
CA VAL A 146 -16.98 5.02 8.80
C VAL A 146 -17.28 4.32 7.49
N SER A 147 -16.32 4.26 6.57
CA SER A 147 -16.53 3.70 5.23
C SER A 147 -15.31 2.95 4.69
N VAL A 148 -15.58 2.03 3.78
CA VAL A 148 -14.60 1.33 2.96
C VAL A 148 -14.99 1.51 1.51
N GLY A 149 -14.07 2.06 0.70
CA GLY A 149 -14.34 2.34 -0.72
C GLY A 149 -14.97 3.72 -0.93
N ALA A 150 -16.13 3.76 -1.57
CA ALA A 150 -16.81 5.03 -1.84
C ALA A 150 -17.28 5.72 -0.55
N ALA A 151 -17.18 7.04 -0.51
CA ALA A 151 -17.64 7.83 0.62
C ALA A 151 -19.18 7.75 0.80
N LEU A 152 -19.62 7.83 2.06
CA LEU A 152 -21.05 7.83 2.38
C LEU A 152 -21.69 9.15 1.98
N LEU A 153 -22.62 9.11 1.03
CA LEU A 153 -23.48 10.25 0.69
C LEU A 153 -24.68 10.32 1.64
N GLY A 154 -25.30 11.50 1.78
CA GLY A 154 -26.54 11.63 2.52
C GLY A 154 -26.82 13.05 3.01
N PRO A 155 -27.91 13.21 3.80
CA PRO A 155 -28.34 14.52 4.28
C PRO A 155 -27.33 15.12 5.26
N PRO A 156 -27.42 16.43 5.56
CA PRO A 156 -26.65 17.07 6.63
C PRO A 156 -26.82 16.37 8.00
N PRO A 157 -25.88 16.57 8.95
CA PRO A 157 -25.98 16.08 10.33
C PRO A 157 -27.32 16.41 11.01
N GLY A 158 -27.98 15.38 11.53
CA GLY A 158 -29.10 15.51 12.46
C GLY A 158 -28.65 15.81 13.89
N PRO A 159 -29.59 16.09 14.81
CA PRO A 159 -29.29 16.52 16.18
C PRO A 159 -28.84 15.40 17.13
N GLY A 160 -28.90 14.12 16.71
CA GLY A 160 -28.67 12.97 17.59
C GLY A 160 -29.69 12.84 18.74
N GLN A 161 -29.35 12.06 19.75
CA GLN A 161 -30.17 11.80 20.94
C GLN A 161 -29.52 12.45 22.18
N PRO A 162 -30.28 13.19 23.02
CA PRO A 162 -29.72 13.74 24.25
C PRO A 162 -29.05 12.66 25.12
N GLY A 163 -27.78 12.86 25.48
CA GLY A 163 -27.01 11.96 26.34
C GLY A 163 -26.27 10.82 25.62
N ASP A 164 -26.41 10.71 24.29
CA ASP A 164 -25.66 9.73 23.48
C ASP A 164 -24.15 10.01 23.38
N CYS A 165 -23.68 11.12 23.95
CA CYS A 165 -22.27 11.47 24.08
C CYS A 165 -21.70 11.32 25.49
N VAL A 166 -22.49 10.78 26.42
CA VAL A 166 -21.94 10.35 27.70
C VAL A 166 -21.05 9.11 27.44
N PRO A 167 -19.82 9.07 28.00
CA PRO A 167 -18.84 8.02 27.78
C PRO A 167 -19.38 6.61 27.96
#